data_AF-A0A6J1PYJ2-F1
#
_entry.id   AF-A0A6J1PYJ2-F1
#
_cell.length_a   1.000
_cell.length_b   1.000
_cell.length_c   1.000
_cell.angle_alpha   90.00
_cell.angle_beta   90.00
_cell.angle_gamma   90.00
#
_symmetry.space_group_name_H-M   'P 1'
#
loop_
_entity.id
_entity.type
_entity.pdbx_description
1 polymer ?
#
loop_
_entity_poly.entity_id
_entity_poly.type
_entity_poly.pdbx_seq_one_letter_code
_entity_poly.pdbx_strand_id
1 'polypeptide(L)'
;MKYIFTPVHVLTMIWLVALAFPQRDPSDGIANDSIIFDNNEASSTTPRITASSTSTQSTAANCPCVATAEYNPVCGTDNVTYWNMGRFNCARNCNPGLEIRVIRACEPYIQQSSN
;
A
#
# COMPACT_ATOMS: atom_id res chain seq x y z
N MET A 1 -37.29 41.67 17.96
CA MET A 1 -37.19 41.38 16.51
C MET A 1 -35.72 41.17 16.07
N LYS A 2 -34.93 40.35 16.79
CA LYS A 2 -33.50 40.10 16.44
C LYS A 2 -33.24 38.66 15.92
N TYR A 3 -34.25 37.78 15.98
CA TYR A 3 -34.11 36.35 15.64
C TYR A 3 -34.56 35.99 14.22
N ILE A 4 -34.89 36.97 13.37
CA ILE A 4 -35.34 36.74 11.98
C ILE A 4 -34.15 36.78 11.00
N PHE A 5 -33.08 37.52 11.33
CA PHE A 5 -31.88 37.59 10.49
C PHE A 5 -30.90 36.42 10.68
N THR A 6 -30.93 35.77 11.84
CA THR A 6 -30.08 34.61 12.14
C THR A 6 -30.45 33.36 11.31
N PRO A 7 -31.72 32.95 11.11
CA PRO A 7 -32.03 31.77 10.31
C PRO A 7 -31.69 31.94 8.82
N VAL A 8 -31.92 33.13 8.26
CA VAL A 8 -31.58 33.42 6.85
C VAL A 8 -30.07 33.31 6.64
N HIS A 9 -29.28 33.86 7.56
CA HIS A 9 -27.82 33.82 7.46
C HIS A 9 -27.27 32.39 7.62
N VAL A 10 -27.82 31.62 8.56
CA VAL A 10 -27.44 30.21 8.75
C VAL A 10 -27.78 29.38 7.51
N LEU A 11 -28.97 29.57 6.91
CA LEU A 11 -29.36 28.88 5.68
C LEU A 11 -28.46 29.25 4.50
N THR A 12 -28.05 30.52 4.37
CA THR A 12 -27.12 30.93 3.30
C THR A 12 -25.74 30.29 3.46
N MET A 13 -25.24 30.15 4.71
CA MET A 13 -23.95 29.52 4.96
C MET A 13 -23.98 28.02 4.69
N ILE A 14 -25.07 27.33 5.06
CA ILE A 14 -25.26 25.91 4.76
C ILE A 14 -25.31 25.68 3.23
N TRP A 15 -25.98 26.57 2.49
CA TRP A 15 -26.08 26.46 1.03
C TRP A 15 -24.75 26.74 0.32
N LEU A 16 -23.97 27.72 0.77
CA LEU A 16 -22.62 28.00 0.25
C LEU A 16 -21.65 26.84 0.49
N VAL A 17 -21.74 26.17 1.63
CA VAL A 17 -20.94 24.97 1.94
C VAL A 17 -21.31 23.82 0.99
N ALA A 18 -22.60 23.61 0.71
CA ALA A 18 -23.03 22.56 -0.23
C ALA A 18 -22.56 22.78 -1.67
N LEU A 19 -22.40 24.04 -2.12
CA LEU A 19 -21.83 24.35 -3.44
C LEU A 19 -20.30 24.24 -3.49
N ALA A 20 -19.61 24.42 -2.36
CA ALA A 20 -18.15 24.36 -2.30
C ALA A 20 -17.60 22.92 -2.31
N PHE A 21 -18.41 21.93 -1.97
CA PHE A 21 -18.00 20.52 -1.92
C PHE A 21 -18.80 19.68 -2.94
N PRO A 22 -18.22 19.31 -4.10
CA PRO A 22 -18.82 18.27 -4.92
C PRO A 22 -18.90 16.99 -4.11
N GLN A 23 -20.12 16.47 -3.92
CA GLN A 23 -20.33 15.16 -3.31
C GLN A 23 -19.64 14.14 -4.22
N ARG A 24 -18.60 13.51 -3.69
CA ARG A 24 -17.91 12.42 -4.37
C ARG A 24 -18.84 11.20 -4.30
N ASP A 25 -19.56 10.94 -5.39
CA ASP A 25 -20.35 9.72 -5.50
C ASP A 25 -19.45 8.50 -5.24
N PRO A 26 -19.86 7.53 -4.40
CA PRO A 26 -19.19 6.25 -4.35
C PRO A 26 -19.43 5.59 -5.71
N SER A 27 -18.38 5.48 -6.53
CA SER A 27 -18.42 4.57 -7.67
C SER A 27 -18.45 3.15 -7.11
N ASP A 28 -19.66 2.58 -7.01
CA ASP A 28 -19.86 1.13 -6.89
C ASP A 28 -19.41 0.48 -8.20
N GLY A 29 -18.09 0.38 -8.37
CA GLY A 29 -17.43 -0.45 -9.35
C GLY A 29 -17.19 -1.83 -8.74
N ILE A 30 -18.26 -2.57 -8.43
CA ILE A 30 -18.14 -4.03 -8.28
C ILE A 30 -17.94 -4.56 -9.70
N ALA A 31 -16.69 -4.82 -10.07
CA ALA A 31 -16.40 -5.76 -11.15
C ALA A 31 -16.94 -7.11 -10.67
N ASN A 32 -18.10 -7.49 -11.18
CA ASN A 32 -18.60 -8.85 -11.12
C ASN A 32 -17.67 -9.71 -11.98
N ASP A 33 -16.56 -10.15 -11.38
CA ASP A 33 -15.71 -11.16 -11.99
C ASP A 33 -16.49 -12.48 -11.92
N SER A 34 -17.33 -12.73 -12.92
CA SER A 34 -17.96 -14.01 -13.13
C SER A 34 -16.88 -14.99 -13.57
N ILE A 35 -16.14 -15.52 -12.59
CA ILE A 35 -15.43 -16.79 -12.71
C ILE A 35 -16.46 -17.88 -13.02
N ILE A 36 -16.72 -18.10 -14.30
CA ILE A 36 -17.44 -19.28 -14.77
C ILE A 36 -16.53 -20.48 -14.53
N PHE A 37 -16.84 -21.27 -13.50
CA PHE A 37 -16.26 -22.59 -13.29
C PHE A 37 -17.04 -23.62 -14.11
N ASP A 38 -16.67 -23.78 -15.38
CA ASP A 38 -17.11 -24.91 -16.18
C ASP A 38 -16.40 -26.18 -15.67
N ASN A 39 -17.06 -26.87 -14.74
CA ASN A 39 -16.64 -28.18 -14.24
C ASN A 39 -17.07 -29.28 -15.20
N ASN A 40 -16.37 -29.49 -16.31
CA ASN A 40 -16.28 -30.83 -16.92
C ASN A 40 -15.20 -30.92 -18.03
N GLU A 41 -13.97 -31.24 -17.67
CA GLU A 41 -13.18 -32.25 -18.42
C GLU A 41 -11.97 -32.68 -17.58
N ALA A 42 -11.93 -33.95 -17.21
CA ALA A 42 -10.88 -34.55 -16.42
C ALA A 42 -9.55 -34.58 -17.19
N SER A 43 -8.56 -33.78 -16.78
CA SER A 43 -7.15 -34.09 -17.01
C SER A 43 -6.21 -33.28 -16.10
N SER A 44 -5.55 -33.98 -15.17
CA SER A 44 -4.35 -33.60 -14.41
C SER A 44 -4.45 -32.52 -13.31
N THR A 45 -4.71 -33.01 -12.10
CA THR A 45 -4.26 -32.56 -10.76
C THR A 45 -3.37 -31.29 -10.66
N THR A 46 -3.96 -30.23 -10.08
CA THR A 46 -3.40 -29.15 -9.22
C THR A 46 -3.20 -27.75 -9.83
N PRO A 47 -4.04 -26.76 -9.46
CA PRO A 47 -3.62 -25.37 -9.30
C PRO A 47 -3.45 -25.06 -7.80
N ARG A 48 -2.18 -24.90 -7.42
CA ARG A 48 -1.72 -24.41 -6.12
C ARG A 48 -2.28 -23.00 -5.89
N ILE A 49 -3.22 -22.84 -4.97
CA ILE A 49 -3.55 -21.52 -4.41
C ILE A 49 -2.31 -21.05 -3.64
N THR A 50 -1.43 -20.35 -4.34
CA THR A 50 -0.37 -19.57 -3.70
C THR A 50 -0.96 -18.20 -3.48
N ALA A 51 -1.04 -17.80 -2.21
CA ALA A 51 -1.49 -16.50 -1.77
C ALA A 51 -0.99 -15.40 -2.72
N SER A 52 -1.93 -14.71 -3.37
CA SER A 52 -1.65 -13.46 -4.06
C SER A 52 -1.20 -12.45 -3.01
N SER A 53 0.12 -12.32 -2.90
CA SER A 53 0.75 -11.18 -2.25
C SER A 53 0.36 -9.94 -3.02
N THR A 54 -0.56 -9.15 -2.50
CA THR A 54 -0.63 -7.72 -2.80
C THR A 54 0.63 -7.08 -2.21
N SER A 55 1.75 -7.21 -2.94
CA SER A 55 2.88 -6.30 -2.81
C SER A 55 2.69 -5.23 -3.86
N THR A 56 2.31 -4.05 -3.41
CA THR A 56 2.46 -2.79 -4.13
C THR A 56 3.83 -2.76 -4.82
N GLN A 57 3.77 -2.57 -6.15
CA GLN A 57 4.82 -2.10 -7.06
C GLN A 57 6.23 -1.97 -6.48
N SER A 58 7.12 -2.82 -6.95
CA SER A 58 8.53 -2.45 -7.19
C SER A 58 9.00 -3.26 -8.38
N THR A 59 9.47 -2.60 -9.44
CA THR A 59 10.22 -3.23 -10.53
C THR A 59 11.55 -3.75 -9.98
N ALA A 60 11.50 -4.83 -9.21
CA ALA A 60 12.67 -5.57 -8.79
C ALA A 60 13.00 -6.53 -9.93
N ALA A 61 14.24 -6.50 -10.41
CA ALA A 61 14.82 -7.62 -11.13
C ALA A 61 14.41 -8.90 -10.39
N ASN A 62 13.78 -9.82 -11.10
CA ASN A 62 13.16 -11.01 -10.52
C ASN A 62 14.28 -11.88 -9.93
N CYS A 63 14.66 -11.62 -8.69
CA CYS A 63 15.62 -12.39 -7.94
C CYS A 63 14.85 -13.35 -7.04
N PRO A 64 14.56 -14.57 -7.52
CA PRO A 64 13.82 -15.54 -6.73
C PRO A 64 14.60 -15.78 -5.44
N CYS A 65 13.94 -15.57 -4.31
CA CYS A 65 14.54 -15.81 -3.02
C CYS A 65 13.50 -16.28 -2.02
N VAL A 66 13.96 -17.06 -1.03
CA VAL A 66 13.15 -17.54 0.08
C VAL A 66 13.63 -16.82 1.33
N ALA A 67 12.72 -16.11 1.99
CA ALA A 67 12.95 -15.47 3.27
C ALA A 67 11.75 -15.72 4.18
N THR A 68 11.98 -15.72 5.49
CA THR A 68 10.90 -15.84 6.48
C THR A 68 10.05 -14.56 6.51
N ALA A 69 8.85 -14.66 7.10
CA ALA A 69 7.96 -13.51 7.31
C ALA A 69 8.28 -12.71 8.60
N GLU A 70 9.28 -13.14 9.37
CA GLU A 70 9.74 -12.51 10.61
C GLU A 70 10.09 -11.04 10.39
N TYR A 71 9.66 -10.14 11.29
CA TYR A 71 9.96 -8.71 11.24
C TYR A 71 11.14 -8.34 12.14
N ASN A 72 12.31 -8.16 11.53
CA ASN A 72 13.54 -7.70 12.15
C ASN A 72 14.25 -6.74 11.19
N PRO A 73 13.75 -5.49 11.06
CA PRO A 73 14.04 -4.65 9.91
C PRO A 73 15.48 -4.14 9.88
N VAL A 74 16.04 -4.02 8.68
CA VAL A 74 17.35 -3.40 8.42
C VAL A 74 17.23 -2.37 7.32
N CYS A 75 18.04 -1.32 7.39
CA CYS A 75 18.09 -0.24 6.42
C CYS A 75 19.31 -0.43 5.54
N GLY A 76 19.12 -0.54 4.22
CA GLY A 76 20.20 -0.61 3.25
C GLY A 76 20.83 0.75 2.95
N THR A 77 21.96 0.73 2.26
CA THR A 77 22.60 1.93 1.68
C THR A 77 21.79 2.58 0.57
N ASP A 78 20.81 1.86 0.03
CA ASP A 78 19.80 2.29 -0.95
C ASP A 78 18.59 2.99 -0.32
N ASN A 79 18.62 3.26 0.99
CA ASN A 79 17.51 3.81 1.76
C ASN A 79 16.25 2.93 1.77
N VAL A 80 16.35 1.65 1.40
CA VAL A 80 15.24 0.70 1.45
C VAL A 80 15.25 -0.01 2.80
N THR A 81 14.06 -0.13 3.40
CA THR A 81 13.87 -0.96 4.59
C THR A 81 13.58 -2.39 4.16
N TYR A 82 14.47 -3.31 4.54
CA TYR A 82 14.28 -4.73 4.36
C TYR A 82 13.65 -5.30 5.62
N TRP A 83 12.52 -5.99 5.47
CA TRP A 83 11.71 -6.56 6.57
C TRP A 83 12.52 -7.46 7.51
N ASN A 84 13.53 -8.13 6.96
CA ASN A 84 14.51 -8.92 7.70
C ASN A 84 15.82 -9.07 6.93
N MET A 85 16.83 -9.58 7.62
CA MET A 85 18.14 -9.91 7.04
C MET A 85 18.05 -10.87 5.85
N GLY A 86 17.11 -11.81 5.86
CA GLY A 86 16.89 -12.73 4.75
C GLY A 86 16.54 -11.98 3.46
N ARG A 87 15.58 -11.06 3.53
CA ARG A 87 15.19 -10.19 2.40
C ARG A 87 16.30 -9.24 1.97
N PHE A 88 17.10 -8.72 2.90
CA PHE A 88 18.29 -7.92 2.56
C PHE A 88 19.29 -8.74 1.75
N ASN A 89 19.61 -9.96 2.20
CA ASN A 89 20.52 -10.85 1.49
C ASN A 89 19.99 -11.23 0.10
N CYS A 90 18.68 -11.40 -0.05
CA CYS A 90 18.08 -11.59 -1.36
C CYS A 90 18.37 -10.43 -2.31
N ALA A 91 18.14 -9.20 -1.86
CA ALA A 91 18.38 -8.02 -2.66
C ALA A 91 19.88 -7.84 -2.96
N ARG A 92 20.75 -8.19 -2.02
CA ARG A 92 22.21 -8.18 -2.20
C ARG A 92 22.67 -9.19 -3.27
N ASN A 93 21.98 -10.32 -3.44
CA ASN A 93 22.29 -11.24 -4.54
C ASN A 93 22.03 -10.61 -5.92
N CYS A 94 21.08 -9.68 -6.03
CA CYS A 94 20.84 -8.90 -7.24
C CYS A 94 21.78 -7.70 -7.37
N ASN A 95 22.11 -7.11 -6.22
CA ASN A 95 22.90 -5.91 -6.11
C ASN A 95 24.06 -6.16 -5.14
N PRO A 96 25.20 -6.69 -5.61
CA PRO A 96 26.33 -7.06 -4.75
C PRO A 96 26.95 -5.87 -4.00
N GLY A 97 26.70 -4.64 -4.45
CA GLY A 97 27.11 -3.40 -3.77
C GLY A 97 26.13 -2.91 -2.69
N LEU A 98 25.03 -3.64 -2.43
CA LEU A 98 24.11 -3.32 -1.37
C LEU A 98 24.72 -3.68 -0.01
N GLU A 99 24.83 -2.67 0.86
CA GLU A 99 25.35 -2.81 2.22
C GLU A 99 24.28 -2.39 3.23
N ILE A 100 24.46 -2.82 4.48
CA ILE A 100 23.59 -2.41 5.58
C ILE A 100 24.07 -1.05 6.08
N ARG A 101 23.16 -0.08 6.12
CA ARG A 101 23.40 1.23 6.72
C ARG A 101 23.12 1.22 8.22
N VAL A 102 21.97 0.68 8.65
CA VAL A 102 21.57 0.63 10.07
C VAL A 102 20.74 -0.62 10.36
N ILE A 103 20.91 -1.23 11.53
CA ILE A 103 20.10 -2.37 12.03
C ILE A 103 18.78 -1.89 12.64
N ARG A 104 17.96 -1.23 11.82
CA ARG A 104 16.57 -0.85 12.09
C ARG A 104 15.92 -0.48 10.75
N ALA A 105 14.60 -0.26 10.75
CA ALA A 105 13.96 0.36 9.61
C ALA A 105 14.62 1.71 9.27
N CYS A 106 14.66 2.08 7.99
CA CYS A 106 15.16 3.39 7.61
C CYS A 106 14.32 4.47 8.29
N GLU A 107 14.98 5.47 8.86
CA GLU A 107 14.30 6.64 9.39
C GLU A 107 13.48 7.27 8.25
N PRO A 108 12.16 7.49 8.42
CA PRO A 108 11.48 8.41 7.54
C PRO A 108 12.17 9.76 7.70
N TYR A 109 12.38 10.49 6.62
CA TYR A 109 13.04 11.78 6.69
C TYR A 109 12.19 12.76 7.52
N ILE A 110 12.52 12.89 8.81
CA ILE A 110 12.01 13.98 9.65
C ILE A 110 12.99 15.13 9.44
N GLN A 111 12.55 16.18 8.76
CA GLN A 111 13.23 17.47 8.63
C GLN A 111 13.47 18.20 9.98
N GLN A 112 13.52 17.50 11.12
CA GLN A 112 13.68 18.07 12.46
C GLN A 112 13.97 16.98 13.49
N SER A 113 15.24 16.61 13.62
CA SER A 113 15.80 16.21 14.92
C SER A 113 17.15 16.89 15.09
N SER A 114 17.13 18.21 14.92
CA SER A 114 18.15 19.12 15.41
C SER A 114 17.47 20.04 16.42
N ASN A 115 17.55 19.66 17.69
CA ASN A 115 17.46 20.58 18.81
C ASN A 115 18.59 20.20 19.77
#